data_AF-A0A2A3JS51-F1
#
_entry.id   AF-A0A2A3JS51-F1
#
_cell.length_a   1.000
_cell.length_b   1.000
_cell.length_c   1.000
_cell.angle_alpha   90.00
_cell.angle_beta   90.00
_cell.angle_gamma   90.00
#
_symmetry.space_group_name_H-M   'P 1'
#
loop_
_entity.id
_entity.type
_entity.pdbx_description
1 polymer ?
#
loop_
_entity_poly.entity_id
_entity_poly.type
_entity_poly.pdbx_seq_one_letter_code
_entity_poly.pdbx_strand_id
1 'polypeptide(L)'
;DAAELAELATALTPSAERRLETVKQGEAFAGTVRDLWQVDILPAPYSVAVGQAVRALELPLLTALQLYLLAFASNLAAAGIRLIPLGQTEGQGVIRALSPLCEALAAQAIGASLDEIGTFSPLSDIASQRHEALYSRIFRS
;
A
#
# COMPACT_ATOMS: atom_id res chain seq x y z
N ASP A 1 -9.45 -17.16 2.82
CA ASP A 1 -10.30 -16.38 3.76
C ASP A 1 -9.69 -14.99 3.99
N ALA A 2 -10.45 -13.95 4.36
CA ALA A 2 -9.92 -12.62 4.67
C ALA A 2 -9.02 -12.62 5.91
N ALA A 3 -9.32 -13.49 6.90
CA ALA A 3 -8.49 -13.65 8.09
C ALA A 3 -7.12 -14.28 7.74
N GLU A 4 -7.10 -15.35 6.94
CA GLU A 4 -5.86 -15.99 6.44
C GLU A 4 -5.01 -15.00 5.63
N LEU A 5 -5.64 -14.18 4.77
CA LEU A 5 -4.93 -13.15 4.01
C LEU A 5 -4.32 -12.07 4.91
N ALA A 6 -5.03 -11.68 5.99
CA ALA A 6 -4.52 -10.73 6.97
C ALA A 6 -3.33 -11.30 7.75
N GLU A 7 -3.39 -12.59 8.12
CA GLU A 7 -2.27 -13.28 8.76
C GLU A 7 -1.05 -13.34 7.83
N LEU A 8 -1.25 -13.76 6.57
CA LEU A 8 -0.19 -13.80 5.56
C LEU A 8 0.43 -12.41 5.35
N ALA A 9 -0.38 -11.37 5.13
CA ALA A 9 0.11 -10.00 4.94
C ALA A 9 0.91 -9.48 6.15
N THR A 10 0.50 -9.86 7.37
CA THR A 10 1.22 -9.49 8.60
C THR A 10 2.55 -10.24 8.73
N ALA A 11 2.57 -11.54 8.43
CA ALA A 11 3.76 -12.38 8.46
C ALA A 11 4.82 -11.93 7.43
N LEU A 12 4.35 -11.43 6.29
CA LEU A 12 5.15 -10.89 5.20
C LEU A 12 5.77 -9.52 5.50
N THR A 13 5.51 -8.91 6.66
CA THR A 13 6.03 -7.59 7.01
C THR A 13 7.29 -7.69 7.90
N PRO A 14 8.48 -7.28 7.41
CA PRO A 14 9.76 -7.61 8.05
C PRO A 14 10.20 -6.67 9.19
N SER A 15 9.64 -5.47 9.32
CA SER A 15 9.95 -4.52 10.40
C SER A 15 8.72 -4.22 11.26
N ALA A 16 8.95 -3.88 12.54
CA ALA A 16 7.88 -3.51 13.46
C ALA A 16 7.16 -2.24 13.01
N GLU A 17 7.92 -1.26 12.50
CA GLU A 17 7.39 0.00 11.99
C GLU A 17 6.47 -0.20 10.76
N ARG A 18 6.87 -1.02 9.77
CA ARG A 18 5.98 -1.35 8.63
C ARG A 18 4.74 -2.12 9.06
N ARG A 19 4.88 -3.03 10.03
CA ARG A 19 3.73 -3.77 10.56
C ARG A 19 2.74 -2.82 11.21
N LEU A 20 3.24 -1.88 12.00
CA LEU A 20 2.41 -0.85 12.62
C LEU A 20 1.74 0.05 11.56
N GLU A 21 2.48 0.44 10.53
CA GLU A 21 1.95 1.26 9.43
C GLU A 21 0.80 0.55 8.71
N THR A 22 1.03 -0.67 8.20
CA THR A 22 0.03 -1.38 7.38
C THR A 22 -1.24 -1.70 8.17
N VAL A 23 -1.10 -2.04 9.46
CA VAL A 23 -2.25 -2.29 10.36
C VAL A 23 -3.02 -1.01 10.60
N LYS A 24 -2.36 0.08 11.00
CA LYS A 24 -3.05 1.36 11.29
C LYS A 24 -3.70 1.98 10.06
N GLN A 25 -3.05 1.91 8.90
CA GLN A 25 -3.63 2.36 7.65
C GLN A 25 -4.88 1.56 7.30
N GLY A 26 -4.83 0.23 7.46
CA GLY A 26 -5.98 -0.64 7.21
C GLY A 26 -7.14 -0.44 8.19
N GLU A 27 -6.86 -0.27 9.48
CA GLU A 27 -7.86 0.09 10.50
C GLU A 27 -8.55 1.42 10.18
N ALA A 28 -7.76 2.45 9.87
CA ALA A 28 -8.28 3.77 9.52
C ALA A 28 -9.08 3.73 8.20
N PHE A 29 -8.62 2.97 7.21
CA PHE A 29 -9.34 2.76 5.96
C PHE A 29 -10.67 2.05 6.20
N ALA A 30 -10.69 0.96 6.98
CA ALA A 30 -11.90 0.23 7.32
C ALA A 30 -12.93 1.10 8.07
N GLY A 31 -12.47 1.92 9.02
CA GLY A 31 -13.31 2.92 9.68
C GLY A 31 -13.91 3.92 8.69
N THR A 32 -13.09 4.47 7.80
CA THR A 32 -13.53 5.43 6.77
C THR A 32 -14.54 4.80 5.81
N VAL A 33 -14.31 3.55 5.39
CA VAL A 33 -15.24 2.79 4.54
C VAL A 33 -16.60 2.61 5.20
N ARG A 34 -16.60 2.21 6.47
CA ARG A 34 -17.82 2.05 7.27
C ARG A 34 -18.60 3.35 7.43
N ASP A 35 -17.90 4.42 7.80
CA ASP A 35 -18.55 5.69 8.15
C ASP A 35 -19.12 6.43 6.92
N LEU A 36 -18.42 6.39 5.79
CA LEU A 36 -18.82 7.15 4.59
C LEU A 36 -19.62 6.33 3.57
N TRP A 37 -19.34 5.03 3.44
CA TRP A 37 -20.01 4.18 2.46
C TRP A 37 -20.98 3.18 3.10
N GLN A 38 -21.08 3.13 4.43
CA GLN A 38 -22.02 2.27 5.17
C GLN A 38 -21.86 0.77 4.84
N VAL A 39 -20.63 0.37 4.49
CA VAL A 39 -20.26 -1.02 4.22
C VAL A 39 -19.40 -1.53 5.36
N ASP A 40 -19.76 -2.68 5.91
CA ASP A 40 -19.00 -3.29 6.98
C ASP A 40 -17.87 -4.16 6.41
N ILE A 41 -16.63 -3.76 6.70
CA ILE A 41 -15.42 -4.53 6.40
C ILE A 41 -14.61 -4.71 7.67
N LEU A 42 -13.93 -5.84 7.78
CA LEU A 42 -13.12 -6.15 8.96
C LEU A 42 -11.82 -5.33 8.94
N PRO A 43 -11.37 -4.80 10.08
CA PRO A 43 -10.02 -4.26 10.20
C PRO A 43 -8.98 -5.34 9.84
N ALA A 44 -8.05 -5.00 8.96
CA ALA A 44 -7.02 -5.88 8.44
C ALA A 44 -5.85 -5.04 7.92
N PRO A 45 -4.66 -5.61 7.61
CA PRO A 45 -3.60 -4.89 6.90
C PRO A 45 -4.13 -4.18 5.64
N TYR A 46 -3.57 -3.02 5.32
CA TYR A 46 -4.15 -2.07 4.36
C TYR A 46 -4.57 -2.69 3.02
N SER A 47 -3.73 -3.52 2.40
CA SER A 47 -4.05 -4.19 1.14
C SER A 47 -5.25 -5.14 1.24
N VAL A 48 -5.41 -5.86 2.36
CA VAL A 48 -6.52 -6.76 2.63
C VAL A 48 -7.80 -5.98 2.90
N ALA A 49 -7.71 -4.88 3.66
CA ALA A 49 -8.85 -3.98 3.92
C ALA A 49 -9.38 -3.35 2.61
N VAL A 50 -8.48 -2.90 1.72
CA VAL A 50 -8.84 -2.42 0.38
C VAL A 50 -9.52 -3.53 -0.44
N GLY A 51 -8.95 -4.74 -0.46
CA GLY A 51 -9.56 -5.88 -1.17
C GLY A 51 -10.98 -6.22 -0.66
N GLN A 52 -11.21 -6.14 0.65
CA GLN A 52 -12.54 -6.29 1.22
C GLN A 52 -13.52 -5.21 0.72
N ALA A 53 -13.09 -3.94 0.71
CA ALA A 53 -13.92 -2.83 0.22
C ALA A 53 -14.24 -2.97 -1.28
N VAL A 54 -13.24 -3.32 -2.09
CA VAL A 54 -13.42 -3.57 -3.54
C VAL A 54 -14.47 -4.64 -3.79
N ARG A 55 -14.42 -5.74 -3.04
CA ARG A 55 -15.42 -6.81 -3.14
C ARG A 55 -16.80 -6.35 -2.67
N ALA A 56 -16.88 -5.70 -1.52
CA ALA A 56 -18.15 -5.33 -0.89
C ALA A 56 -18.89 -4.19 -1.63
N LEU A 57 -18.14 -3.33 -2.33
CA LEU A 57 -18.68 -2.25 -3.17
C LEU A 57 -18.82 -2.67 -4.65
N GLU A 58 -18.58 -3.94 -4.98
CA GLU A 58 -18.67 -4.49 -6.35
C GLU A 58 -17.84 -3.69 -7.39
N LEU A 59 -16.67 -3.21 -6.99
CA LEU A 59 -15.83 -2.39 -7.85
C LEU A 59 -15.09 -3.24 -8.90
N PRO A 60 -14.89 -2.75 -10.13
CA PRO A 60 -14.10 -3.45 -11.14
C PRO A 60 -12.67 -3.70 -10.67
N LEU A 61 -12.28 -4.98 -10.53
CA LEU A 61 -11.02 -5.39 -9.92
C LEU A 61 -9.78 -4.76 -10.60
N LEU A 62 -9.72 -4.80 -11.94
CA LEU A 62 -8.58 -4.24 -12.68
C LEU A 62 -8.40 -2.75 -12.41
N THR A 63 -9.49 -1.98 -12.46
CA THR A 63 -9.47 -0.54 -12.19
C THR A 63 -9.07 -0.25 -10.75
N ALA A 64 -9.59 -1.03 -9.79
CA ALA A 64 -9.21 -0.89 -8.39
C ALA A 64 -7.71 -1.14 -8.16
N LEU A 65 -7.13 -2.16 -8.79
CA LEU A 65 -5.69 -2.46 -8.71
C LEU A 65 -4.84 -1.34 -9.32
N GLN A 66 -5.22 -0.84 -10.50
CA GLN A 66 -4.53 0.27 -11.17
C GLN A 66 -4.52 1.52 -10.28
N LEU A 67 -5.67 1.89 -9.71
CA LEU A 67 -5.80 3.05 -8.83
C LEU A 67 -5.05 2.87 -7.51
N TYR A 68 -5.07 1.66 -6.92
CA TYR A 68 -4.32 1.36 -5.70
C TYR A 68 -2.81 1.53 -5.91
N LEU A 69 -2.27 0.97 -7.00
CA LEU A 69 -0.85 1.09 -7.34
C LEU A 69 -0.46 2.54 -7.66
N LEU A 70 -1.30 3.26 -8.40
CA LEU A 70 -1.06 4.67 -8.71
C LEU A 70 -1.11 5.56 -7.46
N ALA A 71 -2.03 5.30 -6.53
CA ALA A 71 -2.11 6.00 -5.24
C ALA A 71 -0.85 5.73 -4.40
N PHE A 72 -0.37 4.49 -4.36
CA PHE A 72 0.89 4.13 -3.71
C PHE A 72 2.09 4.89 -4.32
N ALA A 73 2.23 4.87 -5.64
CA ALA A 73 3.29 5.60 -6.35
C ALA A 73 3.21 7.12 -6.10
N SER A 74 1.99 7.67 -6.07
CA SER A 74 1.75 9.09 -5.79
C SER A 74 2.18 9.49 -4.37
N ASN A 75 1.93 8.62 -3.38
CA ASN A 75 2.39 8.84 -2.00
C ASN A 75 3.92 8.85 -1.91
N LEU A 76 4.60 7.94 -2.62
CA LEU A 76 6.07 7.94 -2.68
C LEU A 76 6.63 9.18 -3.38
N ALA A 77 6.01 9.63 -4.47
CA ALA A 77 6.40 10.86 -5.15
C ALA A 77 6.21 12.10 -4.26
N ALA A 78 5.11 12.16 -3.49
CA ALA A 78 4.87 13.23 -2.53
C ALA A 78 5.91 13.25 -1.40
N ALA A 79 6.34 12.07 -0.92
CA ALA A 79 7.48 11.98 0.01
C ALA A 79 8.79 12.46 -0.64
N GLY A 80 9.05 12.06 -1.88
CA GLY A 80 10.22 12.46 -2.66
C GLY A 80 10.32 13.98 -2.87
N ILE A 81 9.20 14.65 -3.17
CA ILE A 81 9.12 16.13 -3.24
C ILE A 81 9.63 16.78 -1.95
N ARG A 82 9.29 16.21 -0.78
CA ARG A 82 9.67 16.77 0.52
C ARG A 82 11.12 16.44 0.90
N LEU A 83 11.71 15.37 0.38
CA LEU A 83 13.02 14.84 0.80
C LEU A 83 14.17 15.13 -0.19
N ILE A 84 13.91 15.20 -1.50
CA ILE A 84 14.92 15.26 -2.59
C ILE A 84 14.97 16.66 -3.26
N PRO A 85 14.42 17.71 -2.59
CA PRO A 85 14.00 18.99 -3.19
C PRO A 85 13.40 18.99 -4.62
N LEU A 86 12.59 18.00 -4.99
CA LEU A 86 11.92 18.01 -6.30
C LEU A 86 10.80 19.06 -6.36
N GLY A 87 10.64 19.72 -7.49
CA GLY A 87 9.49 20.59 -7.78
C GLY A 87 8.21 19.80 -8.00
N GLN A 88 7.05 20.46 -7.86
CA GLN A 88 5.74 19.83 -8.07
C GLN A 88 5.58 19.23 -9.47
N THR A 89 6.03 19.95 -10.51
CA THR A 89 6.00 19.46 -11.89
C THR A 89 6.85 18.21 -12.08
N GLU A 90 8.01 18.13 -11.42
CA GLU A 90 8.88 16.95 -11.47
C GLU A 90 8.25 15.76 -10.76
N GLY A 91 7.60 15.98 -9.62
CA GLY A 91 6.84 14.92 -8.94
C GLY A 91 5.70 14.36 -9.79
N GLN A 92 4.96 15.22 -10.50
CA GLN A 92 3.95 14.77 -11.48
C GLN A 92 4.60 14.03 -12.66
N GLY A 93 5.79 14.46 -13.09
CA GLY A 93 6.59 13.76 -14.08
C GLY A 93 6.94 12.33 -13.65
N VAL A 94 7.31 12.12 -12.39
CA VAL A 94 7.57 10.79 -11.81
C VAL A 94 6.31 9.94 -11.80
N ILE A 95 5.17 10.48 -11.35
CA ILE A 95 3.89 9.75 -11.33
C ILE A 95 3.53 9.31 -12.75
N ARG A 96 3.59 10.23 -13.73
CA ARG A 96 3.35 9.91 -15.15
C ARG A 96 4.28 8.82 -15.67
N ALA A 97 5.56 8.85 -15.29
CA ALA A 97 6.54 7.86 -15.72
C ALA A 97 6.26 6.47 -15.11
N LEU A 98 5.68 6.41 -13.92
CA LEU A 98 5.32 5.18 -13.22
C LEU A 98 3.94 4.62 -13.60
N SER A 99 3.04 5.42 -14.17
CA SER A 99 1.69 4.97 -14.57
C SER A 99 1.70 3.69 -15.43
N PRO A 100 2.54 3.57 -16.49
CA PRO A 100 2.56 2.35 -17.31
C PRO A 100 3.00 1.10 -16.52
N LEU A 101 3.90 1.26 -15.55
CA LEU A 101 4.32 0.17 -14.67
C LEU A 101 3.18 -0.26 -13.74
N CYS A 102 2.41 0.69 -13.21
CA CYS A 102 1.23 0.40 -12.39
C CYS A 102 0.18 -0.40 -13.18
N GLU A 103 -0.05 -0.04 -14.45
CA GLU A 103 -0.96 -0.78 -15.34
C GLU A 103 -0.48 -2.21 -15.60
N ALA A 104 0.80 -2.39 -15.91
CA ALA A 104 1.39 -3.70 -16.16
C ALA A 104 1.33 -4.61 -14.92
N LEU A 105 1.66 -4.07 -13.74
CA LEU A 105 1.59 -4.80 -12.47
C LEU A 105 0.15 -5.15 -12.08
N ALA A 106 -0.82 -4.25 -12.32
CA ALA A 106 -2.23 -4.54 -12.08
C ALA A 106 -2.72 -5.71 -12.96
N ALA A 107 -2.34 -5.72 -14.23
CA ALA A 107 -2.69 -6.81 -15.16
C ALA A 107 -2.08 -8.16 -14.73
N GLN A 108 -0.83 -8.15 -14.25
CA GLN A 108 -0.18 -9.36 -13.71
C GLN A 108 -0.85 -9.85 -12.42
N ALA A 109 -1.17 -8.94 -11.50
CA ALA A 109 -1.74 -9.28 -10.19
C ALA A 109 -3.12 -9.96 -10.27
N ILE A 110 -3.90 -9.74 -11.34
CA ILE A 110 -5.21 -10.39 -11.52
C ILE A 110 -5.09 -11.92 -11.61
N GLY A 111 -4.02 -12.42 -12.22
CA GLY A 111 -3.80 -13.85 -12.42
C GLY A 111 -2.92 -14.49 -11.35
N ALA A 112 -2.36 -13.70 -10.43
CA ALA A 112 -1.38 -14.17 -9.46
C ALA A 112 -2.04 -15.00 -8.34
N SER A 113 -1.41 -16.10 -8.01
CA SER A 113 -1.73 -16.93 -6.86
C SER A 113 -1.05 -16.43 -5.57
N LEU A 114 -1.49 -16.94 -4.42
CA LEU A 114 -0.87 -16.60 -3.13
C LEU A 114 0.59 -17.09 -3.04
N ASP A 115 0.94 -18.17 -3.74
CA ASP A 115 2.30 -18.72 -3.76
C ASP A 115 3.29 -17.81 -4.52
N GLU A 116 2.78 -16.89 -5.34
CA GLU A 116 3.59 -15.89 -6.06
C GLU A 116 3.80 -14.61 -5.22
N ILE A 117 3.17 -14.50 -4.05
CA ILE A 117 3.36 -13.37 -3.14
C ILE A 117 4.66 -13.58 -2.36
N GLY A 118 5.68 -12.79 -2.69
CA GLY A 118 6.96 -12.75 -2.00
C GLY A 118 7.33 -11.36 -1.50
N THR A 119 8.16 -11.30 -0.46
CA THR A 119 8.60 -10.05 0.18
C THR A 119 10.09 -9.78 0.07
N PHE A 120 10.80 -10.50 -0.81
CA PHE A 120 12.23 -10.36 -0.92
C PHE A 120 12.63 -8.99 -1.50
N SER A 121 12.75 -8.00 -0.62
CA SER A 121 13.16 -6.63 -0.93
C SER A 121 14.20 -6.15 0.10
N PRO A 122 15.39 -6.80 0.16
CA PRO A 122 16.32 -6.65 1.27
C PRO A 122 16.77 -5.21 1.53
N LEU A 123 16.92 -4.40 0.48
CA LEU A 123 17.29 -2.99 0.61
C LEU A 123 16.17 -2.17 1.27
N SER A 124 14.92 -2.43 0.89
CA SER A 124 13.72 -1.78 1.42
C SER A 124 13.50 -2.15 2.88
N ASP A 125 13.73 -3.42 3.21
CA ASP A 125 13.57 -3.97 4.56
C ASP A 125 14.62 -3.40 5.52
N ILE A 126 15.89 -3.39 5.09
CA ILE A 126 16.99 -2.79 5.87
C ILE A 126 16.76 -1.28 6.04
N ALA A 127 16.30 -0.57 5.00
CA ALA A 127 16.01 0.85 5.11
C ALA A 127 14.91 1.12 6.13
N SER A 128 13.85 0.31 6.16
CA SER A 128 12.78 0.44 7.16
C SER A 128 13.28 0.16 8.58
N GLN A 129 14.09 -0.88 8.79
CA GLN A 129 14.67 -1.18 10.11
C GLN A 129 15.62 -0.07 10.59
N ARG A 130 16.35 0.58 9.66
CA ARG A 130 17.19 1.73 9.98
C ARG A 130 16.37 2.97 10.30
N HIS A 131 15.25 3.18 9.59
CA HIS A 131 14.36 4.31 9.82
C HIS A 131 13.83 4.32 11.26
N GLU A 132 13.49 3.15 11.80
CA GLU A 132 13.06 2.98 13.19
C GLU A 132 14.07 3.52 14.22
N ALA A 133 15.37 3.45 13.90
CA ALA A 133 16.46 3.90 14.76
C ALA A 133 16.87 5.37 14.55
N LEU A 134 16.24 6.11 13.64
CA LEU A 134 16.60 7.50 13.37
C LEU A 134 16.19 8.43 14.54
N TYR A 135 17.14 9.25 14.98
CA TYR A 135 16.92 10.24 16.04
C TYR A 135 15.92 11.34 15.63
N SER A 136 16.01 11.83 14.39
CA SER A 136 15.11 12.84 13.84
C SER A 136 14.35 12.26 12.65
N ARG A 137 13.01 12.33 12.69
CA ARG A 137 12.12 11.76 11.68
C ARG A 137 11.05 12.76 11.26
N ILE A 138 10.85 12.89 9.95
CA ILE A 138 9.80 13.73 9.35
C ILE A 138 8.53 12.90 9.08
N PHE A 139 8.70 11.58 8.88
CA PHE A 139 7.63 10.62 8.64
C PHE A 139 7.53 9.62 9.80
N ARG A 140 6.38 8.96 9.91
CA ARG A 140 6.09 7.98 10.99
C ARG A 140 6.55 6.56 10.65
N SER A 141 6.91 6.31 9.39
CA SER A 141 7.44 5.08 8.81
C SER A 141 8.06 5.37 7.44
#